data_AF-A0A0J1GLG8-F1
#
_entry.id   AF-A0A0J1GLG8-F1
#
_cell.length_a   1.000
_cell.length_b   1.000
_cell.length_c   1.000
_cell.angle_alpha   90.00
_cell.angle_beta   90.00
_cell.angle_gamma   90.00
#
_symmetry.space_group_name_H-M   'P 1'
#
loop_
_entity.id
_entity.type
_entity.pdbx_description
1 polymer ?
#
loop_
_entity_poly.entity_id
_entity_poly.type
_entity_poly.pdbx_seq_one_letter_code
_entity_poly.pdbx_strand_id
1 'polypeptide(L)'
;MKILLIEDDTIQVVSLKLKIKRLGFDDILVATNGIEALDIIKSHAIDLVFCDLRMPEMDGVSFLTQLAEINAEMGVVILSAADESVLQLIYNMCSLCNFKFVEVIKKPYKQEDLDNVFEQLALVDEQEAEVVQQEELTADELAAGFEYGLFTNHYQPQFHFQTGQMVGVEALVRFEHPLHGVIGPHRFLDAIERLNLGQDLFYVVLKNAVAAISSMDTDLQLSVNITKSNLESNICEAVFEVCEMYDFPLHKLTLEMIEHDVYNASITSLANLARLRMHGVGLSIDDFGTGYSSLEQLAQLPYTELKIDKSFINGLSTNYKNQQITHSCLILANSLGLTCVVEGVEDEETWEYLRHHGGDICQGFYTGSPMTADALLELYYKNTNKKVEADNLFEGLHCLILDNESVSGKALKKLMLKDYHVFSAKSEKLTRKSMDIVNGNLINAIVINQHEVTEDTVELCIYARSLGFKGEFIFLAEFNAQCPEMLSSQLTEYRWLVKEKTLNETASKIVNTILHGENRYAIDSSVQEKLSKRERFVADCLIKGLSNKQIASELDISQKTVSTYKTRVLTKCGVKSIIELLKFNKIE
;
A
#
# COMPACT_ATOMS: atom_id res chain seq x y z
N MET A 1 19.57 -37.45 4.72
CA MET A 1 18.13 -37.21 4.64
C MET A 1 17.40 -38.55 4.50
N LYS A 2 16.54 -38.89 5.45
CA LYS A 2 15.65 -40.05 5.46
C LYS A 2 14.23 -39.59 5.13
N ILE A 3 13.62 -40.24 4.15
CA ILE A 3 12.34 -39.84 3.56
C ILE A 3 11.28 -40.89 3.87
N LEU A 4 10.09 -40.47 4.27
CA LEU A 4 8.92 -41.35 4.42
C LEU A 4 7.89 -41.02 3.33
N LEU A 5 7.48 -42.03 2.57
CA LEU A 5 6.39 -41.93 1.60
C LEU A 5 5.12 -42.55 2.19
N ILE A 6 4.02 -41.81 2.19
CA ILE A 6 2.72 -42.27 2.69
C ILE A 6 1.75 -42.25 1.52
N GLU A 7 1.45 -43.45 1.02
CA GLU A 7 0.68 -43.65 -0.21
C GLU A 7 0.09 -45.08 -0.19
N ASP A 8 -1.23 -45.19 -0.37
CA ASP A 8 -1.94 -46.47 -0.35
C ASP A 8 -1.88 -47.21 -1.70
N ASP A 9 -1.62 -46.48 -2.79
CA ASP A 9 -1.44 -47.07 -4.12
C ASP A 9 0.00 -47.56 -4.34
N THR A 10 0.15 -48.89 -4.41
CA THR A 10 1.43 -49.57 -4.64
C THR A 10 2.16 -49.14 -5.92
N ILE A 11 1.46 -48.73 -6.98
CA ILE A 11 2.09 -48.31 -8.24
C ILE A 11 2.61 -46.88 -8.08
N GLN A 12 1.82 -46.00 -7.46
CA GLN A 12 2.19 -44.62 -7.22
C GLN A 12 3.39 -44.52 -6.28
N VAL A 13 3.41 -45.28 -5.19
CA VAL A 13 4.52 -45.26 -4.23
C VAL A 13 5.82 -45.80 -4.83
N VAL A 14 5.75 -46.85 -5.67
CA VAL A 14 6.91 -47.38 -6.38
C VAL A 14 7.44 -46.37 -7.40
N SER A 15 6.54 -45.72 -8.13
CA SER A 15 6.89 -44.66 -9.09
C SER A 15 7.60 -43.49 -8.41
N LEU A 16 7.02 -42.98 -7.32
CA LEU A 16 7.59 -41.89 -6.52
C LEU A 16 8.95 -42.28 -5.93
N LYS A 17 9.05 -43.46 -5.34
CA LYS A 17 10.30 -44.00 -4.80
C LYS A 17 11.41 -44.08 -5.83
N LEU A 18 11.11 -44.52 -7.05
CA LEU A 18 12.09 -44.57 -8.15
C LEU A 18 12.53 -43.18 -8.61
N LYS A 19 11.61 -42.21 -8.66
CA LYS A 19 11.93 -40.82 -9.03
C LYS A 19 12.82 -40.16 -7.97
N ILE A 20 12.50 -40.32 -6.69
CA ILE A 20 13.30 -39.79 -5.58
C ILE A 20 14.70 -40.43 -5.54
N LYS A 21 14.81 -41.74 -5.78
CA LYS A 21 16.12 -42.42 -5.90
C LYS A 21 17.01 -41.87 -7.01
N ARG A 22 16.43 -41.41 -8.13
CA ARG A 22 17.20 -40.79 -9.22
C ARG A 22 17.85 -39.46 -8.82
N LEU A 23 17.31 -38.81 -7.79
CA LEU A 23 17.87 -37.58 -7.21
C LEU A 23 18.95 -37.86 -6.16
N GLY A 24 19.32 -39.13 -5.96
CA GLY A 24 20.39 -39.52 -5.05
C GLY A 24 19.95 -39.81 -3.61
N PHE A 25 18.65 -39.81 -3.33
CA PHE A 25 18.10 -40.14 -2.01
C PHE A 25 17.70 -41.61 -1.93
N ASP A 26 18.46 -42.41 -1.17
CA ASP A 26 18.27 -43.86 -1.09
C ASP A 26 17.58 -44.36 0.19
N ASP A 27 17.60 -43.56 1.25
CA ASP A 27 17.03 -43.89 2.57
C ASP A 27 15.53 -43.55 2.61
N ILE A 28 14.72 -44.43 2.01
CA ILE A 28 13.28 -44.22 1.82
C ILE A 28 12.46 -45.32 2.51
N LEU A 29 11.67 -44.92 3.50
CA LEU A 29 10.63 -45.72 4.14
C LEU A 29 9.27 -45.47 3.47
N VAL A 30 8.35 -46.43 3.64
CA VAL A 30 7.02 -46.38 3.03
C VAL A 30 5.98 -46.79 4.08
N ALA A 31 4.86 -46.07 4.09
CA ALA A 31 3.65 -46.39 4.82
C ALA A 31 2.45 -46.34 3.87
N THR A 32 1.40 -47.09 4.20
CA THR A 32 0.16 -47.19 3.40
C THR A 32 -0.98 -46.33 3.95
N ASN A 33 -0.86 -45.81 5.17
CA ASN A 33 -1.81 -44.90 5.80
C ASN A 33 -1.15 -44.08 6.92
N GLY A 34 -1.90 -43.12 7.46
CA GLY A 34 -1.41 -42.23 8.52
C GLY A 34 -1.04 -42.93 9.84
N ILE A 35 -1.72 -44.03 10.20
CA ILE A 35 -1.44 -44.75 11.46
C ILE A 35 -0.07 -45.44 11.38
N GLU A 36 0.18 -46.16 10.30
CA GLU A 36 1.47 -46.81 10.04
C GLU A 36 2.60 -45.77 9.98
N ALA A 37 2.35 -44.62 9.34
CA ALA A 37 3.30 -43.53 9.26
C ALA A 37 3.69 -42.98 10.65
N LEU A 38 2.71 -42.73 11.53
CA LEU A 38 2.98 -42.26 12.89
C LEU A 38 3.79 -43.27 13.70
N ASP A 39 3.55 -44.56 13.54
CA ASP A 39 4.33 -45.59 14.23
C ASP A 39 5.77 -45.70 13.71
N ILE A 40 5.99 -45.49 12.41
CA ILE A 40 7.33 -45.38 11.83
C ILE A 40 8.07 -44.18 12.41
N ILE A 41 7.42 -43.01 12.49
CA ILE A 41 8.02 -41.76 12.98
C ILE A 41 8.41 -41.84 14.46
N LYS A 42 7.65 -42.57 15.30
CA LYS A 42 8.04 -42.82 16.70
C LYS A 42 9.35 -43.61 16.83
N SER A 43 9.70 -44.39 15.82
CA SER A 43 10.84 -45.33 15.86
C SER A 43 12.02 -44.89 15.00
N HIS A 44 11.84 -43.90 14.12
CA HIS A 44 12.83 -43.43 13.17
C HIS A 44 12.82 -41.91 13.09
N ALA A 45 13.99 -41.29 13.13
CA ALA A 45 14.14 -39.88 12.76
C ALA A 45 13.92 -39.73 11.24
N ILE A 46 12.84 -39.06 10.85
CA ILE A 46 12.48 -38.76 9.46
C ILE A 46 12.71 -37.27 9.22
N ASP A 47 13.32 -36.93 8.09
CA ASP A 47 13.62 -35.54 7.75
C ASP A 47 12.52 -34.94 6.84
N LEU A 48 11.93 -35.76 5.95
CA LEU A 48 10.95 -35.32 4.96
C LEU A 48 9.86 -36.37 4.75
N VAL A 49 8.60 -35.94 4.73
CA VAL A 49 7.43 -36.78 4.45
C VAL A 49 6.78 -36.37 3.14
N PHE A 50 6.49 -37.34 2.28
CA PHE A 50 5.55 -37.18 1.17
C PHE A 50 4.23 -37.83 1.56
N CYS A 51 3.14 -37.06 1.64
CA CYS A 51 1.85 -37.54 2.14
C CYS A 51 0.76 -37.39 1.08
N ASP A 52 0.12 -38.50 0.68
CA ASP A 52 -1.19 -38.39 0.01
C ASP A 52 -2.24 -37.91 1.02
N LEU A 53 -3.19 -37.09 0.56
CA LEU A 53 -4.32 -36.66 1.37
C LEU A 53 -5.42 -37.71 1.47
N ARG A 54 -5.57 -38.59 0.46
CA ARG A 54 -6.66 -39.57 0.41
C ARG A 54 -6.13 -40.98 0.61
N MET A 55 -6.16 -41.44 1.85
CA MET A 55 -5.69 -42.76 2.24
C MET A 55 -6.72 -43.46 3.14
N PRO A 56 -6.75 -44.80 3.18
CA PRO A 56 -7.64 -45.56 4.04
C PRO A 56 -7.23 -45.42 5.52
N GLU A 57 -8.17 -45.74 6.42
CA GLU A 57 -8.01 -45.74 7.89
C GLU A 57 -7.76 -44.35 8.51
N MET A 58 -6.70 -43.66 8.11
CA MET A 58 -6.37 -42.29 8.49
C MET A 58 -5.94 -41.52 7.25
N ASP A 59 -6.69 -40.46 6.94
CA ASP A 59 -6.39 -39.56 5.83
C ASP A 59 -5.18 -38.66 6.13
N GLY A 60 -4.62 -38.05 5.09
CA GLY A 60 -3.42 -37.23 5.21
C GLY A 60 -3.63 -35.97 6.05
N VAL A 61 -4.84 -35.39 6.08
CA VAL A 61 -5.12 -34.19 6.88
C VAL A 61 -5.08 -34.53 8.37
N SER A 62 -5.74 -35.63 8.76
CA SER A 62 -5.74 -36.16 10.11
C SER A 62 -4.34 -36.54 10.57
N PHE A 63 -3.56 -37.17 9.68
CA PHE A 63 -2.16 -37.49 9.92
C PHE A 63 -1.31 -36.23 10.16
N LEU A 64 -1.37 -35.23 9.26
CA LEU A 64 -0.57 -34.00 9.35
C LEU A 64 -0.89 -33.19 10.61
N THR A 65 -2.16 -33.16 11.01
CA THR A 65 -2.59 -32.51 12.26
C THR A 65 -1.96 -33.17 13.49
N GLN A 66 -1.94 -34.51 13.54
CA GLN A 66 -1.29 -35.24 14.64
C GLN A 66 0.24 -35.16 14.58
N LEU A 67 0.81 -35.13 13.38
CA LEU A 67 2.25 -34.99 13.19
C LEU A 67 2.76 -33.67 13.76
N ALA A 68 2.02 -32.58 13.57
CA ALA A 68 2.35 -31.25 14.10
C ALA A 68 2.49 -31.24 15.63
N GLU A 69 1.71 -32.05 16.35
CA GLU A 69 1.80 -32.17 17.82
C GLU A 69 3.04 -32.97 18.27
N ILE A 70 3.58 -33.83 17.41
CA ILE A 70 4.65 -34.78 17.75
C ILE A 70 6.02 -34.25 17.34
N ASN A 71 6.14 -33.70 16.12
CA ASN A 71 7.41 -33.26 15.57
C ASN A 71 7.23 -32.18 14.50
N ALA A 72 7.47 -30.92 14.89
CA ALA A 72 7.38 -29.76 14.02
C ALA A 72 8.64 -29.55 13.14
N GLU A 73 9.79 -30.15 13.45
CA GLU A 73 11.03 -29.89 12.68
C GLU A 73 11.13 -30.68 11.36
N MET A 74 10.06 -31.37 10.95
CA MET A 74 10.04 -32.22 9.76
C MET A 74 9.55 -31.44 8.52
N GLY A 75 10.15 -31.72 7.37
CA GLY A 75 9.62 -31.27 6.09
C GLY A 75 8.41 -32.09 5.65
N VAL A 76 7.43 -31.44 5.03
CA VAL A 76 6.18 -32.04 4.55
C VAL A 76 5.93 -31.66 3.09
N VAL A 77 5.68 -32.67 2.26
CA VAL A 77 5.24 -32.51 0.87
C VAL A 77 3.87 -33.16 0.71
N ILE A 78 2.88 -32.35 0.40
CA ILE A 78 1.49 -32.80 0.22
C ILE A 78 1.29 -33.22 -1.23
N LEU A 79 0.87 -34.47 -1.44
CA LEU A 79 0.57 -35.02 -2.75
C LEU A 79 -0.94 -35.10 -2.93
N SER A 80 -1.52 -34.41 -3.93
CA SER A 80 -2.97 -34.44 -4.07
C SER A 80 -3.48 -34.09 -5.46
N ALA A 81 -4.66 -34.63 -5.80
CA ALA A 81 -5.44 -34.27 -6.98
C ALA A 81 -6.60 -33.30 -6.68
N ALA A 82 -6.66 -32.76 -5.44
CA ALA A 82 -7.73 -31.87 -5.01
C ALA A 82 -7.71 -30.50 -5.73
N ASP A 83 -8.83 -29.78 -5.60
CA ASP A 83 -8.95 -28.42 -6.09
C ASP A 83 -8.01 -27.46 -5.35
N GLU A 84 -7.58 -26.41 -6.04
CA GLU A 84 -6.57 -25.45 -5.57
C GLU A 84 -6.97 -24.75 -4.26
N SER A 85 -8.26 -24.50 -4.06
CA SER A 85 -8.78 -23.93 -2.80
C SER A 85 -8.60 -24.85 -1.59
N VAL A 86 -8.72 -26.16 -1.78
CA VAL A 86 -8.52 -27.17 -0.73
C VAL A 86 -7.03 -27.35 -0.45
N LEU A 87 -6.20 -27.34 -1.50
CA LEU A 87 -4.75 -27.40 -1.34
C LEU A 87 -4.21 -26.19 -0.58
N GLN A 88 -4.70 -24.99 -0.89
CA GLN A 88 -4.31 -23.78 -0.18
C GLN A 88 -4.70 -23.83 1.31
N LEU A 89 -5.89 -24.37 1.63
CA LEU A 89 -6.32 -24.53 3.02
C LEU A 89 -5.37 -25.45 3.80
N ILE A 90 -4.98 -26.58 3.20
CA ILE A 90 -4.11 -27.57 3.84
C ILE A 90 -2.67 -27.05 3.93
N TYR A 91 -2.19 -26.36 2.89
CA TYR A 91 -0.91 -25.65 2.94
C TYR A 91 -0.90 -24.68 4.11
N ASN A 92 -1.89 -23.79 4.20
CA ASN A 92 -1.97 -22.81 5.30
C ASN A 92 -2.03 -23.48 6.66
N MET A 93 -2.80 -24.57 6.80
CA MET A 93 -2.83 -25.36 8.04
C MET A 93 -1.43 -25.86 8.41
N CYS A 94 -0.72 -26.48 7.46
CA CYS A 94 0.63 -26.98 7.69
C CYS A 94 1.65 -25.86 7.95
N SER A 95 1.55 -24.73 7.27
CA SER A 95 2.42 -23.57 7.50
C SER A 95 2.23 -22.98 8.91
N LEU A 96 1.02 -23.07 9.47
CA LEU A 96 0.76 -22.70 10.87
C LEU A 96 1.27 -23.74 11.87
N CYS A 97 1.54 -24.97 11.43
CA CYS A 97 1.98 -26.09 12.28
C CYS A 97 3.48 -26.13 12.56
N ASN A 98 4.22 -25.04 12.33
CA ASN A 98 5.66 -24.93 12.55
C ASN A 98 6.52 -26.01 11.85
N PHE A 99 6.00 -26.61 10.77
CA PHE A 99 6.78 -27.54 9.94
C PHE A 99 7.99 -26.82 9.33
N LYS A 100 9.15 -27.47 9.37
CA LYS A 100 10.40 -26.94 8.78
C LYS A 100 10.27 -26.56 7.31
N PHE A 101 9.51 -27.35 6.56
CA PHE A 101 9.27 -27.12 5.14
C PHE A 101 7.88 -27.62 4.77
N VAL A 102 7.14 -26.88 3.96
CA VAL A 102 5.82 -27.30 3.46
C VAL A 102 5.76 -26.99 1.98
N GLU A 103 5.43 -28.00 1.16
CA GLU A 103 5.18 -27.81 -0.26
C GLU A 103 4.03 -28.72 -0.73
N VAL A 104 3.35 -28.33 -1.81
CA VAL A 104 2.24 -29.06 -2.41
C VAL A 104 2.59 -29.44 -3.85
N ILE A 105 2.49 -30.74 -4.14
CA ILE A 105 2.62 -31.25 -5.51
C ILE A 105 1.26 -31.78 -5.98
N LYS A 106 0.79 -31.23 -7.10
CA LYS A 106 -0.46 -31.68 -7.73
C LYS A 106 -0.24 -32.95 -8.56
N LYS A 107 -1.08 -33.96 -8.35
CA LYS A 107 -1.10 -35.19 -9.17
C LYS A 107 -1.82 -34.91 -10.51
N PRO A 108 -1.30 -35.38 -11.67
CA PRO A 108 -0.05 -36.11 -11.86
C PRO A 108 1.17 -35.17 -11.92
N TYR A 109 2.27 -35.58 -11.30
CA TYR A 109 3.52 -34.82 -11.23
C TYR A 109 4.64 -35.42 -12.10
N LYS A 110 5.48 -34.55 -12.64
CA LYS A 110 6.67 -34.84 -13.44
C LYS A 110 7.91 -34.98 -12.56
N GLN A 111 9.07 -35.16 -13.18
CA GLN A 111 10.35 -35.16 -12.48
C GLN A 111 10.71 -33.75 -12.03
N GLU A 112 10.53 -32.75 -12.90
CA GLU A 112 10.77 -31.33 -12.63
C GLU A 112 10.06 -30.83 -11.36
N ASP A 113 8.84 -31.28 -11.10
CA ASP A 113 8.10 -30.90 -9.88
C ASP A 113 8.81 -31.38 -8.61
N LEU A 114 9.42 -32.58 -8.64
CA LEU A 114 10.20 -33.11 -7.51
C LEU A 114 11.54 -32.40 -7.40
N ASP A 115 12.19 -32.12 -8.54
CA ASP A 115 13.47 -31.40 -8.57
C ASP A 115 13.33 -30.04 -7.87
N ASN A 116 12.26 -29.29 -8.18
CA ASN A 116 11.93 -28.01 -7.54
C ASN A 116 11.76 -28.14 -6.01
N VAL A 117 11.08 -29.19 -5.53
CA VAL A 117 10.89 -29.41 -4.08
C VAL A 117 12.22 -29.58 -3.37
N PHE A 118 13.14 -30.36 -3.94
CA PHE A 118 14.44 -30.57 -3.32
C PHE A 118 15.36 -29.34 -3.46
N GLU A 119 15.24 -28.57 -4.54
CA GLU A 119 15.93 -27.28 -4.67
C GLU A 119 15.45 -26.28 -3.60
N GLN A 120 14.13 -26.15 -3.39
CA GLN A 120 13.58 -25.29 -2.35
C GLN A 120 13.95 -25.77 -0.95
N LEU A 121 13.89 -27.09 -0.69
CA LEU A 121 14.29 -27.65 0.60
C LEU A 121 15.78 -27.36 0.89
N ALA A 122 16.65 -27.48 -0.13
CA ALA A 122 18.06 -27.13 0.00
C ALA A 122 18.24 -25.63 0.29
N LEU A 123 17.44 -24.74 -0.31
CA LEU A 123 17.47 -23.32 0.01
C LEU A 123 17.03 -23.04 1.46
N VAL A 124 16.01 -23.75 1.96
CA VAL A 124 15.59 -23.65 3.37
C VAL A 124 16.68 -24.18 4.31
N ASP A 125 17.32 -25.29 3.97
CA ASP A 125 18.47 -25.82 4.72
C ASP A 125 19.68 -24.86 4.69
N GLU A 126 19.94 -24.19 3.56
CA GLU A 126 20.99 -23.17 3.43
C GLU A 126 20.65 -21.92 4.26
N GLN A 127 19.40 -21.46 4.23
CA GLN A 127 18.92 -20.34 5.05
C GLN A 127 18.95 -20.68 6.54
N GLU A 128 18.50 -21.86 6.95
CA GLU A 128 18.64 -22.33 8.33
C GLU A 128 20.10 -22.50 8.74
N ALA A 129 20.97 -23.01 7.86
CA ALA A 129 22.39 -23.10 8.17
C ALA A 129 23.05 -21.71 8.30
N GLU A 130 22.59 -20.70 7.56
CA GLU A 130 23.00 -19.30 7.74
C GLU A 130 22.42 -18.66 9.02
N VAL A 131 21.20 -19.02 9.42
CA VAL A 131 20.55 -18.57 10.68
C VAL A 131 21.13 -19.27 11.91
N VAL A 132 21.45 -20.56 11.83
CA VAL A 132 22.06 -21.35 12.91
C VAL A 132 23.56 -21.04 13.07
N GLN A 133 24.22 -20.49 12.04
CA GLN A 133 25.57 -19.92 12.16
C GLN A 133 25.57 -18.51 12.79
N GLN A 134 24.41 -17.90 13.01
CA GLN A 134 24.30 -16.65 13.75
C GLN A 134 24.07 -16.98 15.23
N GLU A 135 25.10 -16.81 16.06
CA GLU A 135 25.01 -17.00 17.51
C GLU A 135 23.76 -16.30 18.08
N GLU A 136 22.94 -17.03 18.85
CA GLU A 136 21.83 -16.45 19.61
C GLU A 136 22.41 -15.38 20.55
N LEU A 137 21.84 -14.16 20.48
CA LEU A 137 22.26 -13.07 21.34
C LEU A 137 22.08 -13.44 22.81
N THR A 138 23.16 -13.30 23.57
CA THR A 138 23.18 -13.61 25.00
C THR A 138 22.44 -12.56 25.82
N ALA A 139 22.02 -12.93 27.03
CA ALA A 139 21.42 -11.98 27.96
C ALA A 139 22.36 -10.81 28.30
N ASP A 140 23.67 -11.07 28.37
CA ASP A 140 24.69 -10.06 28.64
C ASP A 140 24.83 -9.07 27.47
N GLU A 141 24.74 -9.54 26.22
CA GLU A 141 24.75 -8.67 25.04
C GLU A 141 23.52 -7.76 24.98
N LEU A 142 22.33 -8.29 25.30
CA LEU A 142 21.10 -7.49 25.35
C LEU A 142 21.15 -6.47 26.49
N ALA A 143 21.61 -6.88 27.68
CA ALA A 143 21.80 -5.98 28.82
C ALA A 143 22.78 -4.85 28.50
N ALA A 144 23.91 -5.17 27.86
CA ALA A 144 24.86 -4.18 27.35
C ALA A 144 24.20 -3.28 26.31
N GLY A 145 23.34 -3.82 25.44
CA GLY A 145 22.56 -3.05 24.48
C GLY A 145 21.73 -1.95 25.13
N PHE A 146 21.06 -2.26 26.24
CA PHE A 146 20.32 -1.27 27.03
C PHE A 146 21.25 -0.29 27.76
N GLU A 147 22.30 -0.79 28.43
CA GLU A 147 23.24 0.03 29.21
C GLU A 147 23.96 1.08 28.35
N TYR A 148 24.40 0.69 27.15
CA TYR A 148 25.16 1.54 26.24
C TYR A 148 24.31 2.24 25.17
N GLY A 149 22.98 2.08 25.21
CA GLY A 149 22.06 2.76 24.27
C GLY A 149 22.22 2.31 22.81
N LEU A 150 22.45 1.02 22.60
CA LEU A 150 22.70 0.43 21.27
C LEU A 150 21.41 0.04 20.53
N PHE A 151 20.26 0.09 21.20
CA PHE A 151 18.96 -0.02 20.54
C PHE A 151 18.59 1.32 19.92
N THR A 152 18.63 1.38 18.59
CA THR A 152 18.36 2.58 17.79
C THR A 152 17.08 2.39 16.98
N ASN A 153 16.58 3.48 16.40
CA ASN A 153 15.40 3.43 15.54
C ASN A 153 15.78 3.74 14.10
N HIS A 154 15.26 2.92 13.19
CA HIS A 154 15.06 3.31 11.80
C HIS A 154 13.60 3.73 11.62
N TYR A 155 13.34 4.58 10.64
CA TYR A 155 12.03 5.14 10.36
C TYR A 155 11.62 4.74 8.95
N GLN A 156 10.47 4.09 8.81
CA GLN A 156 9.90 3.80 7.51
C GLN A 156 8.86 4.88 7.16
N PRO A 157 9.01 5.59 6.03
CA PRO A 157 8.14 6.70 5.71
C PRO A 157 6.80 6.23 5.14
N GLN A 158 5.74 6.94 5.56
CA GLN A 158 4.37 6.70 5.14
C GLN A 158 3.88 7.89 4.29
N PHE A 159 3.30 7.58 3.13
CA PHE A 159 2.90 8.58 2.14
C PHE A 159 1.41 8.52 1.83
N HIS A 160 0.77 9.67 1.74
CA HIS A 160 -0.61 9.75 1.30
C HIS A 160 -0.70 9.47 -0.21
N PHE A 161 -1.50 8.48 -0.63
CA PHE A 161 -1.58 8.05 -2.03
C PHE A 161 -1.97 9.17 -3.01
N GLN A 162 -2.92 10.01 -2.61
CA GLN A 162 -3.53 11.03 -3.48
C GLN A 162 -2.61 12.22 -3.65
N THR A 163 -2.01 12.70 -2.56
CA THR A 163 -1.17 13.92 -2.54
C THR A 163 0.30 13.62 -2.78
N GLY A 164 0.74 12.38 -2.58
CA GLY A 164 2.16 11.99 -2.59
C GLY A 164 2.98 12.61 -1.47
N GLN A 165 2.33 13.19 -0.46
CA GLN A 165 3.01 13.80 0.69
C GLN A 165 3.38 12.76 1.72
N MET A 166 4.56 12.90 2.30
CA MET A 166 4.93 12.15 3.50
C MET A 166 4.09 12.68 4.67
N VAL A 167 3.34 11.79 5.31
CA VAL A 167 2.38 12.15 6.37
C VAL A 167 2.73 11.54 7.72
N GLY A 168 3.51 10.46 7.73
CA GLY A 168 3.90 9.78 8.96
C GLY A 168 5.13 8.91 8.77
N VAL A 169 5.54 8.28 9.85
CA VAL A 169 6.61 7.30 9.89
C VAL A 169 6.32 6.21 10.90
N GLU A 170 6.77 5.00 10.61
CA GLU A 170 6.83 3.91 11.57
C GLU A 170 8.25 3.79 12.15
N ALA A 171 8.37 3.79 13.48
CA ALA A 171 9.63 3.54 14.16
C ALA A 171 9.89 2.03 14.31
N LEU A 172 10.96 1.58 13.67
CA LEU A 172 11.40 0.19 13.63
C LEU A 172 12.73 0.05 14.36
N VAL A 173 12.72 -0.74 15.43
CA VAL A 173 13.90 -0.94 16.26
C VAL A 173 15.02 -1.65 15.50
N ARG A 174 16.26 -1.25 15.76
CA ARG A 174 17.50 -1.88 15.32
C ARG A 174 18.43 -2.04 16.51
N PHE A 175 19.28 -3.05 16.46
CA PHE A 175 20.31 -3.25 17.46
C PHE A 175 21.69 -3.05 16.83
N GLU A 176 22.37 -1.97 17.21
CA GLU A 176 23.73 -1.63 16.80
C GLU A 176 24.74 -2.52 17.54
N HIS A 177 24.91 -3.75 17.07
CA HIS A 177 25.78 -4.71 17.74
C HIS A 177 27.27 -4.44 17.42
N PRO A 178 28.17 -4.35 18.41
CA PRO A 178 29.58 -4.01 18.19
C PRO A 178 30.32 -4.96 17.24
N LEU A 179 29.91 -6.23 17.20
CA LEU A 179 30.55 -7.28 16.38
C LEU A 179 29.77 -7.62 15.11
N HIS A 180 28.45 -7.42 15.10
CA HIS A 180 27.56 -7.89 14.02
C HIS A 180 26.96 -6.74 13.20
N GLY A 181 27.24 -5.48 13.56
CA GLY A 181 26.65 -4.31 12.92
C GLY A 181 25.17 -4.17 13.26
N VAL A 182 24.41 -3.56 12.34
CA VAL A 182 22.98 -3.30 12.50
C VAL A 182 22.19 -4.60 12.38
N ILE A 183 21.58 -5.04 13.47
CA ILE A 183 20.74 -6.23 13.54
C ILE A 183 19.25 -5.82 13.51
N GLY A 184 18.44 -6.57 12.76
CA GLY A 184 16.98 -6.42 12.71
C GLY A 184 16.23 -7.15 13.83
N PRO A 185 14.97 -6.78 14.10
CA PRO A 185 14.19 -7.28 15.24
C PRO A 185 14.04 -8.80 15.30
N HIS A 186 13.92 -9.48 14.16
CA HIS A 186 13.79 -10.94 14.07
C HIS A 186 14.92 -11.73 14.74
N ARG A 187 16.09 -11.13 14.97
CA ARG A 187 17.21 -11.79 15.65
C ARG A 187 17.24 -11.61 17.17
N PHE A 188 16.45 -10.70 17.73
CA PHE A 188 16.52 -10.39 19.17
C PHE A 188 15.17 -10.29 19.87
N LEU A 189 14.05 -10.12 19.17
CA LEU A 189 12.74 -9.98 19.82
C LEU A 189 12.36 -11.22 20.64
N ASP A 190 12.61 -12.43 20.13
CA ASP A 190 12.36 -13.67 20.88
C ASP A 190 13.17 -13.71 22.19
N ALA A 191 14.42 -13.25 22.16
CA ALA A 191 15.27 -13.18 23.35
C ALA A 191 14.77 -12.10 24.33
N ILE A 192 14.32 -10.95 23.83
CA ILE A 192 13.70 -9.88 24.63
C ILE A 192 12.46 -10.40 25.35
N GLU A 193 11.60 -11.16 24.67
CA GLU A 193 10.40 -11.76 25.26
C GLU A 193 10.76 -12.81 26.33
N ARG A 194 11.66 -13.75 26.02
CA ARG A 194 12.12 -14.78 26.99
C ARG A 194 12.71 -14.15 28.26
N LEU A 195 13.36 -13.01 28.13
CA LEU A 195 13.98 -12.28 29.25
C LEU A 195 13.03 -11.25 29.91
N ASN A 196 11.79 -11.11 29.44
CA ASN A 196 10.80 -10.13 29.91
C ASN A 196 11.26 -8.67 29.80
N LEU A 197 12.08 -8.34 28.79
CA LEU A 197 12.63 -7.00 28.54
C LEU A 197 11.76 -6.16 27.58
N GLY A 198 10.55 -6.63 27.25
CA GLY A 198 9.66 -5.97 26.27
C GLY A 198 9.22 -4.56 26.69
N GLN A 199 9.10 -4.28 27.98
CA GLN A 199 8.77 -2.94 28.49
C GLN A 199 9.95 -1.96 28.35
N ASP A 200 11.16 -2.41 28.69
CA ASP A 200 12.37 -1.61 28.54
C ASP A 200 12.63 -1.28 27.07
N LEU A 201 12.47 -2.27 26.19
CA LEU A 201 12.60 -2.07 24.75
C LEU A 201 11.59 -1.05 24.23
N PHE A 202 10.31 -1.20 24.57
CA PHE A 202 9.26 -0.25 24.17
C PHE A 202 9.60 1.18 24.61
N TYR A 203 10.02 1.36 25.86
CA TYR A 203 10.37 2.68 26.39
C TYR A 203 11.55 3.31 25.62
N VAL A 204 12.60 2.53 25.34
CA VAL A 204 13.75 3.00 24.56
C VAL A 204 13.33 3.41 23.15
N VAL A 205 12.55 2.57 22.46
CA VAL A 205 12.06 2.84 21.12
C VAL A 205 11.19 4.09 21.09
N LEU A 206 10.20 4.18 21.99
CA LEU A 206 9.31 5.34 22.09
C LEU A 206 10.09 6.64 22.36
N LYS A 207 10.99 6.62 23.34
CA LYS A 207 11.79 7.79 23.71
C LYS A 207 12.66 8.26 22.55
N ASN A 208 13.37 7.34 21.91
CA ASN A 208 14.22 7.66 20.76
C ASN A 208 13.40 8.18 19.57
N ALA A 209 12.23 7.59 19.32
CA ALA A 209 11.34 7.98 18.24
C ALA A 209 10.78 9.39 18.46
N VAL A 210 10.19 9.63 19.63
CA VAL A 210 9.63 10.94 20.00
C VAL A 210 10.71 12.02 19.96
N ALA A 211 11.89 11.77 20.55
CA ALA A 211 12.99 12.73 20.54
C ALA A 211 13.48 13.09 19.14
N ALA A 212 13.60 12.09 18.25
CA ALA A 212 14.03 12.32 16.88
C ALA A 212 12.99 13.13 16.10
N ILE A 213 11.72 12.71 16.11
CA ILE A 213 10.67 13.36 15.30
C ILE A 213 10.32 14.75 15.83
N SER A 214 10.32 14.97 17.14
CA SER A 214 10.07 16.31 17.69
C SER A 214 11.20 17.31 17.38
N SER A 215 12.43 16.82 17.20
CA SER A 215 13.56 17.65 16.78
C SER A 215 13.50 18.07 15.31
N MET A 216 12.73 17.34 14.50
CA MET A 216 12.47 17.67 13.10
C MET A 216 11.26 18.61 13.05
N ASP A 217 11.45 19.85 12.61
CA ASP A 217 10.34 20.82 12.41
C ASP A 217 9.40 20.37 11.28
N THR A 218 8.57 19.38 11.58
CA THR A 218 7.77 18.60 10.63
C THR A 218 6.41 18.28 11.21
N ASP A 219 5.42 18.09 10.34
CA ASP A 219 4.09 17.70 10.76
C ASP A 219 3.83 16.18 10.73
N LEU A 220 4.89 15.37 10.82
CA LEU A 220 4.79 13.91 10.68
C LEU A 220 4.09 13.25 11.87
N GLN A 221 3.21 12.31 11.58
CA GLN A 221 2.73 11.33 12.55
C GLN A 221 3.80 10.29 12.86
N LEU A 222 3.79 9.74 14.06
CA LEU A 222 4.72 8.73 14.52
C LEU A 222 3.94 7.48 14.95
N SER A 223 4.24 6.36 14.31
CA SER A 223 3.79 5.03 14.70
C SER A 223 4.87 4.28 15.49
N VAL A 224 4.47 3.61 16.57
CA VAL A 224 5.35 2.77 17.39
C VAL A 224 4.65 1.46 17.73
N ASN A 225 5.32 0.34 17.49
CA ASN A 225 4.84 -0.99 17.85
C ASN A 225 4.70 -1.16 19.37
N ILE A 226 3.59 -1.76 19.80
CA ILE A 226 3.33 -2.11 21.20
C ILE A 226 2.83 -3.55 21.31
N THR A 227 3.34 -4.29 22.29
CA THR A 227 2.94 -5.68 22.53
C THR A 227 1.82 -5.77 23.56
N LYS A 228 1.12 -6.92 23.59
CA LYS A 228 0.18 -7.25 24.66
C LYS A 228 0.79 -7.09 26.07
N SER A 229 2.03 -7.56 26.26
CA SER A 229 2.72 -7.51 27.56
C SER A 229 2.93 -6.07 28.06
N ASN A 230 3.12 -5.12 27.15
CA ASN A 230 3.22 -3.70 27.49
C ASN A 230 1.85 -3.19 28.01
N LEU A 231 0.75 -3.56 27.36
CA LEU A 231 -0.59 -3.12 27.74
C LEU A 231 -1.10 -3.74 29.04
N GLU A 232 -0.53 -4.85 29.49
CA GLU A 232 -0.83 -5.44 30.81
C GLU A 232 -0.14 -4.70 31.97
N SER A 233 0.74 -3.75 31.65
CA SER A 233 1.48 -2.91 32.61
C SER A 233 0.95 -1.48 32.68
N ASN A 234 1.50 -0.63 33.55
CA ASN A 234 1.10 0.77 33.63
C ASN A 234 1.78 1.64 32.55
N ILE A 235 1.48 1.34 31.28
CA ILE A 235 2.20 1.91 30.12
C ILE A 235 1.82 3.36 29.79
N CYS A 236 0.60 3.78 30.13
CA CYS A 236 0.09 5.11 29.77
C CYS A 236 0.98 6.23 30.32
N GLU A 237 1.40 6.10 31.58
CA GLU A 237 2.24 7.06 32.29
C GLU A 237 3.58 7.23 31.58
N ALA A 238 4.21 6.12 31.20
CA ALA A 238 5.47 6.16 30.45
C ALA A 238 5.30 6.85 29.10
N VAL A 239 4.18 6.60 28.39
CA VAL A 239 3.88 7.27 27.12
C VAL A 239 3.70 8.77 27.32
N PHE A 240 2.90 9.19 28.32
CA PHE A 240 2.61 10.59 28.58
C PHE A 240 3.87 11.36 29.03
N GLU A 241 4.67 10.77 29.92
CA GLU A 241 5.92 11.37 30.40
C GLU A 241 6.92 11.59 29.26
N VAL A 242 7.07 10.62 28.36
CA VAL A 242 7.97 10.76 27.20
C VAL A 242 7.47 11.85 26.25
N CYS A 243 6.19 11.85 25.89
CA CYS A 243 5.64 12.88 25.01
C CYS A 243 5.72 14.27 25.64
N GLU A 244 5.43 14.42 26.93
CA GLU A 244 5.55 15.68 27.67
C GLU A 244 7.01 16.18 27.72
N MET A 245 7.97 15.28 27.95
CA MET A 245 9.40 15.61 28.02
C MET A 245 9.93 16.29 26.74
N TYR A 246 9.37 15.93 25.58
CA TYR A 246 9.82 16.41 24.27
C TYR A 246 8.80 17.33 23.57
N ASP A 247 7.77 17.81 24.29
CA ASP A 247 6.68 18.62 23.76
C ASP A 247 6.02 18.00 22.50
N PHE A 248 5.90 16.67 22.48
CA PHE A 248 5.34 15.93 21.36
C PHE A 248 3.83 15.76 21.55
N PRO A 249 2.98 16.27 20.63
CA PRO A 249 1.54 16.16 20.79
C PRO A 249 1.06 14.70 20.71
N LEU A 250 0.35 14.23 21.75
CA LEU A 250 -0.14 12.85 21.84
C LEU A 250 -1.02 12.42 20.65
N HIS A 251 -1.73 13.34 20.02
CA HIS A 251 -2.56 13.05 18.83
C HIS A 251 -1.75 12.76 17.56
N LYS A 252 -0.43 12.96 17.59
CA LYS A 252 0.49 12.59 16.50
C LYS A 252 1.15 11.23 16.74
N LEU A 253 0.93 10.61 17.91
CA LEU A 253 1.41 9.26 18.22
C LEU A 253 0.32 8.24 17.91
N THR A 254 0.68 7.21 17.16
CA THR A 254 -0.13 6.01 16.94
C THR A 254 0.62 4.81 17.51
N LEU A 255 -0.09 3.96 18.26
CA LEU A 255 0.47 2.69 18.74
C LEU A 255 -0.07 1.54 17.91
N GLU A 256 0.84 0.74 17.35
CA GLU A 256 0.53 -0.35 16.43
C GLU A 256 0.54 -1.69 17.15
N MET A 257 -0.52 -2.47 16.97
CA MET A 257 -0.70 -3.76 17.62
C MET A 257 -1.02 -4.82 16.58
N ILE A 258 -0.30 -5.93 16.64
CA ILE A 258 -0.62 -7.09 15.82
C ILE A 258 -1.96 -7.71 16.20
N GLU A 259 -2.63 -8.25 15.20
CA GLU A 259 -4.00 -8.75 15.27
C GLU A 259 -4.28 -9.71 16.46
N HIS A 260 -3.35 -10.61 16.80
CA HIS A 260 -3.60 -11.66 17.80
C HIS A 260 -3.44 -11.22 19.26
N ASP A 261 -2.67 -10.16 19.52
CA ASP A 261 -2.34 -9.67 20.87
C ASP A 261 -3.58 -9.21 21.65
N VAL A 262 -4.63 -8.88 20.91
CA VAL A 262 -5.85 -8.24 21.39
C VAL A 262 -6.92 -9.26 21.80
N TYR A 263 -6.89 -10.47 21.22
CA TYR A 263 -7.98 -11.45 21.34
C TYR A 263 -8.28 -11.88 22.78
N ASN A 264 -7.30 -11.77 23.67
CA ASN A 264 -7.42 -12.05 25.10
C ASN A 264 -6.96 -10.85 25.95
N ALA A 265 -7.44 -9.64 25.63
CA ALA A 265 -7.10 -8.43 26.35
C ALA A 265 -7.57 -8.49 27.83
N SER A 266 -6.67 -8.18 28.76
CA SER A 266 -7.01 -8.07 30.18
C SER A 266 -7.82 -6.80 30.48
N ILE A 267 -8.44 -6.73 31.67
CA ILE A 267 -9.10 -5.49 32.15
C ILE A 267 -8.09 -4.32 32.15
N THR A 268 -6.84 -4.59 32.53
CA THR A 268 -5.76 -3.60 32.51
C THR A 268 -5.47 -3.10 31.09
N SER A 269 -5.38 -4.02 30.12
CA SER A 269 -5.16 -3.69 28.72
C SER A 269 -6.27 -2.80 28.17
N LEU A 270 -7.53 -3.17 28.40
CA LEU A 270 -8.69 -2.36 27.98
C LEU A 270 -8.70 -0.97 28.65
N ALA A 271 -8.36 -0.89 29.93
CA ALA A 271 -8.26 0.38 30.64
C ALA A 271 -7.15 1.27 30.04
N ASN A 272 -5.99 0.69 29.70
CA ASN A 272 -4.90 1.42 29.06
C ASN A 272 -5.29 1.92 27.66
N LEU A 273 -5.87 1.07 26.82
CA LEU A 273 -6.34 1.47 25.49
C LEU A 273 -7.35 2.62 25.58
N ALA A 274 -8.30 2.54 26.52
CA ALA A 274 -9.26 3.62 26.76
C ALA A 274 -8.57 4.92 27.20
N ARG A 275 -7.61 4.85 28.14
CA ARG A 275 -6.86 6.02 28.62
C ARG A 275 -6.04 6.67 27.50
N LEU A 276 -5.34 5.88 26.70
CA LEU A 276 -4.56 6.35 25.55
C LEU A 276 -5.46 7.11 24.56
N ARG A 277 -6.60 6.53 24.19
CA ARG A 277 -7.57 7.18 23.29
C ARG A 277 -8.17 8.45 23.86
N MET A 278 -8.49 8.48 25.15
CA MET A 278 -9.01 9.67 25.81
C MET A 278 -8.04 10.86 25.75
N HIS A 279 -6.73 10.59 25.63
CA HIS A 279 -5.69 11.62 25.48
C HIS A 279 -5.27 11.87 24.02
N GLY A 280 -5.95 11.23 23.06
CA GLY A 280 -5.77 11.46 21.64
C GLY A 280 -4.80 10.54 20.92
N VAL A 281 -4.09 9.64 21.62
CA VAL A 281 -3.14 8.67 21.02
C VAL A 281 -3.89 7.77 20.05
N GLY A 282 -3.44 7.66 18.80
CA GLY A 282 -3.97 6.74 17.79
C GLY A 282 -3.74 5.27 18.15
N LEU A 283 -4.62 4.39 17.70
CA LEU A 283 -4.45 2.95 17.81
C LEU A 283 -4.61 2.32 16.43
N SER A 284 -3.63 1.51 16.04
CA SER A 284 -3.60 0.81 14.76
C SER A 284 -3.67 -0.70 14.97
N ILE A 285 -4.43 -1.37 14.11
CA ILE A 285 -4.38 -2.82 13.99
C ILE A 285 -3.45 -3.20 12.84
N ASP A 286 -2.39 -3.92 13.17
CA ASP A 286 -1.36 -4.37 12.24
C ASP A 286 -1.62 -5.81 11.75
N ASP A 287 -1.07 -6.14 10.59
CA ASP A 287 -1.22 -7.44 9.90
C ASP A 287 -2.67 -7.88 9.63
N PHE A 288 -3.60 -6.94 9.42
CA PHE A 288 -5.04 -7.25 9.33
C PHE A 288 -5.35 -8.21 8.19
N GLY A 289 -6.05 -9.30 8.52
CA GLY A 289 -6.56 -10.30 7.58
C GLY A 289 -5.73 -11.58 7.51
N THR A 290 -4.58 -11.63 8.19
CA THR A 290 -3.71 -12.81 8.26
C THR A 290 -4.11 -13.79 9.37
N GLY A 291 -4.98 -13.38 10.30
CA GLY A 291 -5.34 -14.14 11.51
C GLY A 291 -6.84 -14.39 11.74
N TYR A 292 -7.18 -14.61 13.02
CA TYR A 292 -8.52 -14.99 13.50
C TYR A 292 -9.36 -13.81 14.02
N SER A 293 -8.91 -12.56 13.90
CA SER A 293 -9.68 -11.43 14.41
C SER A 293 -10.98 -11.28 13.66
N SER A 294 -12.05 -11.45 14.42
CA SER A 294 -13.39 -11.19 13.96
C SER A 294 -13.53 -9.69 13.77
N LEU A 295 -14.24 -9.28 12.71
CA LEU A 295 -14.77 -7.93 12.51
C LEU A 295 -15.44 -7.35 13.78
N GLU A 296 -15.86 -8.23 14.70
CA GLU A 296 -16.35 -7.89 16.03
C GLU A 296 -15.32 -7.14 16.89
N GLN A 297 -14.04 -7.52 16.90
CA GLN A 297 -13.02 -6.80 17.68
C GLN A 297 -12.76 -5.40 17.13
N LEU A 298 -12.66 -5.31 15.80
CA LEU A 298 -12.53 -4.04 15.10
C LEU A 298 -13.71 -3.11 15.41
N ALA A 299 -14.90 -3.67 15.64
CA ALA A 299 -16.09 -2.91 16.04
C ALA A 299 -16.15 -2.55 17.53
N GLN A 300 -15.49 -3.32 18.42
CA GLN A 300 -15.54 -3.12 19.87
C GLN A 300 -14.44 -2.21 20.40
N LEU A 301 -13.28 -2.19 19.73
CA LEU A 301 -12.12 -1.44 20.18
C LEU A 301 -11.98 -0.11 19.44
N PRO A 302 -11.48 0.93 20.11
CA PRO A 302 -11.43 2.29 19.59
C PRO A 302 -10.25 2.53 18.64
N TYR A 303 -10.04 1.65 17.67
CA TYR A 303 -9.03 1.81 16.62
C TYR A 303 -9.28 3.08 15.80
N THR A 304 -8.20 3.66 15.29
CA THR A 304 -8.21 4.79 14.37
C THR A 304 -7.61 4.45 13.02
N GLU A 305 -6.84 3.37 12.97
CA GLU A 305 -6.09 2.96 11.80
C GLU A 305 -6.16 1.44 11.61
N LEU A 306 -6.14 1.02 10.36
CA LEU A 306 -6.07 -0.38 9.94
C LEU A 306 -4.95 -0.51 8.91
N LYS A 307 -4.01 -1.42 9.15
CA LYS A 307 -2.91 -1.73 8.23
C LYS A 307 -3.21 -3.03 7.47
N ILE A 308 -3.23 -2.95 6.14
CA ILE A 308 -3.40 -4.12 5.27
C ILE A 308 -2.04 -4.76 5.07
N ASP A 309 -1.91 -6.02 5.47
CA ASP A 309 -0.67 -6.78 5.38
C ASP A 309 -0.17 -6.92 3.92
N LYS A 310 1.16 -6.90 3.78
CA LYS A 310 1.86 -7.04 2.49
C LYS A 310 1.52 -8.34 1.75
N SER A 311 1.12 -9.43 2.42
CA SER A 311 0.76 -10.68 1.75
C SER A 311 -0.44 -10.52 0.80
N PHE A 312 -1.33 -9.56 1.09
CA PHE A 312 -2.45 -9.22 0.20
C PHE A 312 -2.03 -8.29 -0.94
N ILE A 313 -0.93 -7.57 -0.79
CA ILE A 313 -0.45 -6.58 -1.76
C ILE A 313 0.56 -7.19 -2.74
N ASN A 314 1.28 -8.23 -2.30
CA ASN A 314 2.19 -8.97 -3.17
C ASN A 314 1.46 -9.55 -4.38
N GLY A 315 1.94 -9.18 -5.58
CA GLY A 315 1.36 -9.63 -6.86
C GLY A 315 -0.05 -9.09 -7.15
N LEU A 316 -0.46 -7.98 -6.53
CA LEU A 316 -1.82 -7.42 -6.64
C LEU A 316 -2.27 -7.20 -8.10
N SER A 317 -1.37 -6.84 -9.02
CA SER A 317 -1.71 -6.65 -10.44
C SER A 317 -2.16 -7.93 -11.16
N THR A 318 -1.75 -9.10 -10.68
CA THR A 318 -2.00 -10.40 -11.34
C THR A 318 -2.93 -11.32 -10.55
N ASN A 319 -3.09 -11.09 -9.24
CA ASN A 319 -3.88 -11.93 -8.36
C ASN A 319 -5.27 -11.31 -8.06
N TYR A 320 -6.30 -11.79 -8.76
CA TYR A 320 -7.68 -11.32 -8.58
C TYR A 320 -8.22 -11.51 -7.16
N LYS A 321 -7.82 -12.58 -6.46
CA LYS A 321 -8.28 -12.82 -5.08
C LYS A 321 -7.73 -11.74 -4.14
N ASN A 322 -6.43 -11.45 -4.25
CA ASN A 322 -5.75 -10.38 -3.50
C ASN A 322 -6.37 -9.00 -3.80
N GLN A 323 -6.73 -8.73 -5.05
CA GLN A 323 -7.47 -7.51 -5.44
C GLN A 323 -8.80 -7.38 -4.69
N GLN A 324 -9.59 -8.45 -4.63
CA GLN A 324 -10.90 -8.42 -3.95
C GLN A 324 -10.77 -8.28 -2.43
N ILE A 325 -9.80 -8.97 -1.81
CA ILE A 325 -9.53 -8.87 -0.36
C ILE A 325 -9.08 -7.45 -0.01
N THR A 326 -8.10 -6.91 -0.73
CA THR A 326 -7.60 -5.54 -0.56
C THR A 326 -8.73 -4.53 -0.72
N HIS A 327 -9.54 -4.65 -1.77
CA HIS A 327 -10.68 -3.77 -1.99
C HIS A 327 -11.72 -3.83 -0.85
N SER A 328 -11.97 -5.03 -0.31
CA SER A 328 -12.90 -5.21 0.81
C SER A 328 -12.37 -4.55 2.09
N CYS A 329 -11.05 -4.66 2.35
CA CYS A 329 -10.41 -4.01 3.50
C CYS A 329 -10.46 -2.47 3.38
N LEU A 330 -10.22 -1.92 2.18
CA LEU A 330 -10.34 -0.49 1.92
C LEU A 330 -11.76 0.02 2.20
N ILE A 331 -12.79 -0.69 1.73
CA ILE A 331 -14.20 -0.35 2.01
C ILE A 331 -14.51 -0.44 3.50
N LEU A 332 -14.01 -1.48 4.18
CA LEU A 332 -14.24 -1.70 5.60
C LEU A 332 -13.65 -0.56 6.42
N ALA A 333 -12.37 -0.22 6.20
CA ALA A 333 -11.70 0.88 6.88
C ALA A 333 -12.48 2.18 6.71
N ASN A 334 -12.85 2.51 5.47
CA ASN A 334 -13.65 3.70 5.16
C ASN A 334 -15.02 3.69 5.86
N SER A 335 -15.71 2.55 5.88
CA SER A 335 -17.05 2.41 6.49
C SER A 335 -17.01 2.55 8.02
N LEU A 336 -15.90 2.19 8.64
CA LEU A 336 -15.66 2.34 10.07
C LEU A 336 -15.04 3.70 10.44
N GLY A 337 -14.71 4.52 9.45
CA GLY A 337 -14.03 5.80 9.65
C GLY A 337 -12.57 5.65 10.12
N LEU A 338 -11.94 4.53 9.80
CA LEU A 338 -10.53 4.24 10.07
C LEU A 338 -9.68 4.73 8.91
N THR A 339 -8.48 5.23 9.22
CA THR A 339 -7.43 5.46 8.22
C THR A 339 -6.87 4.12 7.76
N CYS A 340 -6.77 3.91 6.45
CA CYS A 340 -6.17 2.69 5.92
C CYS A 340 -4.72 2.91 5.50
N VAL A 341 -3.80 2.17 6.12
CA VAL A 341 -2.41 2.06 5.67
C VAL A 341 -2.27 0.78 4.86
N VAL A 342 -1.66 0.85 3.68
CA VAL A 342 -1.41 -0.31 2.83
C VAL A 342 0.08 -0.59 2.81
N GLU A 343 0.45 -1.79 3.27
CA GLU A 343 1.84 -2.20 3.39
C GLU A 343 2.35 -2.99 2.17
N GLY A 344 3.66 -3.02 1.97
CA GLY A 344 4.28 -3.82 0.92
C GLY A 344 4.07 -3.28 -0.49
N VAL A 345 3.91 -1.96 -0.65
CA VAL A 345 3.87 -1.35 -1.99
C VAL A 345 5.29 -1.23 -2.54
N GLU A 346 5.64 -2.10 -3.49
CA GLU A 346 7.00 -2.21 -4.04
C GLU A 346 7.19 -1.57 -5.41
N ASP A 347 6.09 -1.28 -6.13
CA ASP A 347 6.13 -0.78 -7.50
C ASP A 347 5.04 0.27 -7.82
N GLU A 348 5.25 0.99 -8.93
CA GLU A 348 4.36 2.07 -9.40
C GLU A 348 2.99 1.57 -9.85
N GLU A 349 2.89 0.35 -10.39
CA GLU A 349 1.62 -0.22 -10.86
C GLU A 349 0.70 -0.51 -9.67
N THR A 350 1.25 -1.11 -8.62
CA THR A 350 0.58 -1.35 -7.33
C THR A 350 0.18 -0.03 -6.67
N TRP A 351 1.06 0.97 -6.67
CA TRP A 351 0.75 2.32 -6.17
C TRP A 351 -0.45 2.93 -6.89
N GLU A 352 -0.44 2.97 -8.23
CA GLU A 352 -1.51 3.57 -9.01
C GLU A 352 -2.83 2.81 -8.86
N TYR A 353 -2.79 1.48 -8.76
CA TYR A 353 -3.97 0.66 -8.48
C TYR A 353 -4.63 1.06 -7.15
N LEU A 354 -3.85 1.11 -6.07
CA LEU A 354 -4.35 1.45 -4.73
C LEU A 354 -4.82 2.90 -4.63
N ARG A 355 -4.11 3.83 -5.28
CA ARG A 355 -4.50 5.24 -5.40
C ARG A 355 -5.87 5.39 -6.07
N HIS A 356 -6.14 4.66 -7.14
CA HIS A 356 -7.43 4.68 -7.85
C HIS A 356 -8.56 4.01 -7.07
N HIS A 357 -8.24 3.11 -6.13
CA HIS A 357 -9.23 2.37 -5.35
C HIS A 357 -9.45 2.90 -3.94
N GLY A 358 -8.85 4.05 -3.63
CA GLY A 358 -9.13 4.79 -2.40
C GLY A 358 -8.28 4.38 -1.21
N GLY A 359 -7.06 3.89 -1.43
CA GLY A 359 -6.07 3.80 -0.35
C GLY A 359 -5.76 5.19 0.22
N ASP A 360 -5.61 5.30 1.54
CA ASP A 360 -5.29 6.58 2.20
C ASP A 360 -3.78 6.78 2.28
N ILE A 361 -3.10 5.83 2.93
CA ILE A 361 -1.67 5.88 3.27
C ILE A 361 -0.95 4.64 2.72
N CYS A 362 0.25 4.85 2.20
CA CYS A 362 1.12 3.86 1.62
C CYS A 362 2.40 3.69 2.43
N GLN A 363 2.80 2.44 2.64
CA GLN A 363 4.07 2.04 3.21
C GLN A 363 4.70 0.92 2.38
N GLY A 364 5.95 1.09 1.93
CA GLY A 364 6.64 0.05 1.16
C GLY A 364 7.94 0.53 0.51
N PHE A 365 8.65 -0.38 -0.15
CA PHE A 365 9.96 -0.06 -0.75
C PHE A 365 9.87 0.90 -1.95
N TYR A 366 8.69 1.03 -2.57
CA TYR A 366 8.47 2.04 -3.60
C TYR A 366 8.61 3.47 -3.04
N THR A 367 8.16 3.70 -1.81
CA THR A 367 8.18 5.02 -1.16
C THR A 367 9.40 5.24 -0.27
N GLY A 368 9.89 4.18 0.38
CA GLY A 368 11.12 4.21 1.15
C GLY A 368 11.27 3.00 2.07
N SER A 369 12.45 2.39 2.05
CA SER A 369 12.85 1.40 3.05
C SER A 369 13.12 2.05 4.42
N PRO A 370 13.13 1.30 5.53
CA PRO A 370 13.49 1.82 6.85
C PRO A 370 14.86 2.51 6.85
N MET A 371 14.92 3.77 7.27
CA MET A 371 16.12 4.63 7.17
C MET A 371 16.44 5.37 8.47
N THR A 372 17.63 5.95 8.57
CA THR A 372 18.02 6.75 9.75
C THR A 372 17.24 8.07 9.80
N ALA A 373 17.22 8.71 10.98
CA ALA A 373 16.59 10.02 11.17
C ALA A 373 17.11 11.09 10.19
N ASP A 374 18.41 11.12 9.92
CA ASP A 374 19.02 12.07 8.98
C ASP A 374 18.53 11.85 7.54
N ALA A 375 18.48 10.59 7.10
CA ALA A 375 17.99 10.22 5.77
C ALA A 375 16.49 10.52 5.63
N LEU A 376 15.70 10.29 6.69
CA LEU A 376 14.29 10.65 6.75
C LEU A 376 14.10 12.16 6.58
N LEU A 377 14.87 12.98 7.30
CA LEU A 377 14.77 14.44 7.23
C LEU A 377 15.13 14.96 5.83
N GLU A 378 16.17 14.39 5.20
CA GLU A 378 16.48 14.70 3.80
C GLU A 378 15.33 14.32 2.85
N LEU A 379 14.73 13.15 3.03
CA LEU A 379 13.62 12.69 2.21
C LEU A 379 12.39 13.57 2.41
N TYR A 380 12.09 13.95 3.65
CA TYR A 380 11.02 14.88 4.00
C TYR A 380 11.23 16.21 3.29
N TYR A 381 12.41 16.82 3.40
CA TYR A 381 12.69 18.07 2.69
C TYR A 381 12.70 17.93 1.18
N LYS A 382 13.10 16.79 0.61
CA LYS A 382 12.95 16.55 -0.84
C LYS A 382 11.47 16.41 -1.24
N ASN A 383 10.64 15.77 -0.41
CA ASN A 383 9.20 15.64 -0.65
C ASN A 383 8.47 16.99 -0.50
N THR A 384 8.82 17.78 0.51
CA THR A 384 8.28 19.13 0.70
C THR A 384 8.88 20.15 -0.26
N ASN A 385 10.14 20.01 -0.70
CA ASN A 385 10.72 20.88 -1.73
C ASN A 385 10.31 20.45 -3.13
N LYS A 386 9.89 19.21 -3.38
CA LYS A 386 9.06 18.89 -4.55
C LYS A 386 7.77 19.71 -4.54
N LYS A 387 7.27 20.21 -3.40
CA LYS A 387 6.19 21.22 -3.35
C LYS A 387 6.63 22.60 -3.86
N VAL A 388 7.93 22.88 -3.91
CA VAL A 388 8.55 24.15 -4.35
C VAL A 388 9.12 24.04 -5.78
N GLU A 389 9.66 22.88 -6.16
CA GLU A 389 10.17 22.53 -7.50
C GLU A 389 9.14 21.81 -8.39
N ALA A 390 7.96 21.43 -7.86
CA ALA A 390 6.79 21.13 -8.69
C ALA A 390 6.19 22.43 -9.25
N ASP A 391 7.01 23.07 -10.08
CA ASP A 391 6.57 23.68 -11.33
C ASP A 391 6.06 22.62 -12.34
N ASN A 392 5.77 21.38 -11.90
CA ASN A 392 4.85 20.44 -12.56
C ASN A 392 3.38 20.84 -12.29
N LEU A 393 3.02 22.09 -12.59
CA LEU A 393 1.66 22.62 -12.58
C LEU A 393 0.68 21.92 -13.57
N PHE A 394 1.08 20.81 -14.21
CA PHE A 394 0.38 20.17 -15.32
C PHE A 394 0.18 18.64 -15.20
N GLU A 395 0.30 18.04 -14.02
CA GLU A 395 -0.22 16.67 -13.80
C GLU A 395 -1.67 16.73 -13.29
N GLY A 396 -2.58 17.15 -14.17
CA GLY A 396 -4.03 17.11 -13.94
C GLY A 396 -4.67 18.45 -13.59
N LEU A 397 -5.88 18.69 -14.11
CA LEU A 397 -6.62 19.94 -13.88
C LEU A 397 -7.46 19.83 -12.58
N HIS A 398 -7.23 20.71 -11.62
CA HIS A 398 -7.93 20.79 -10.33
C HIS A 398 -8.56 22.17 -10.16
N CYS A 399 -9.88 22.22 -10.25
CA CYS A 399 -10.62 23.46 -10.32
C CYS A 399 -11.42 23.73 -9.04
N LEU A 400 -11.38 24.96 -8.54
CA LEU A 400 -12.36 25.46 -7.58
C LEU A 400 -13.35 26.36 -8.31
N ILE A 401 -14.63 26.00 -8.32
CA ILE A 401 -15.71 26.79 -8.90
C ILE A 401 -16.38 27.57 -7.77
N LEU A 402 -16.13 28.88 -7.71
CA LEU A 402 -16.81 29.78 -6.80
C LEU A 402 -18.13 30.22 -7.43
N ASP A 403 -19.21 29.64 -6.91
CA ASP A 403 -20.57 29.84 -7.37
C ASP A 403 -21.50 29.54 -6.18
N ASN A 404 -22.55 30.35 -5.98
CA ASN A 404 -23.50 30.21 -4.87
C ASN A 404 -24.46 29.01 -5.08
N GLU A 405 -23.89 27.83 -5.34
CA GLU A 405 -24.57 26.57 -5.63
C GLU A 405 -25.62 26.64 -6.76
N SER A 406 -25.38 27.48 -7.78
CA SER A 406 -26.31 27.56 -8.90
C SER A 406 -26.40 26.22 -9.63
N VAL A 407 -27.55 25.96 -10.27
CA VAL A 407 -27.75 24.77 -11.12
C VAL A 407 -26.67 24.71 -12.21
N SER A 408 -26.20 25.87 -12.69
CA SER A 408 -25.15 25.99 -13.70
C SER A 408 -23.78 25.55 -13.15
N GLY A 409 -23.39 25.98 -11.96
CA GLY A 409 -22.12 25.58 -11.34
C GLY A 409 -22.05 24.09 -11.00
N LYS A 410 -23.15 23.51 -10.51
CA LYS A 410 -23.26 22.06 -10.26
C LYS A 410 -23.18 21.25 -11.55
N ALA A 411 -23.82 21.73 -12.63
CA ALA A 411 -23.74 21.10 -13.94
C ALA A 411 -22.33 21.23 -14.54
N LEU A 412 -21.69 22.38 -14.40
CA LEU A 412 -20.33 22.64 -14.89
C LEU A 412 -19.31 21.74 -14.17
N LYS A 413 -19.41 21.63 -12.84
CA LYS A 413 -18.63 20.69 -12.02
C LYS A 413 -18.78 19.25 -12.53
N LYS A 414 -20.02 18.77 -12.69
CA LYS A 414 -20.29 17.38 -13.13
C LYS A 414 -19.72 17.10 -14.51
N LEU A 415 -19.82 18.08 -15.41
CA LEU A 415 -19.38 17.97 -16.79
C LEU A 415 -17.84 18.04 -16.90
N MET A 416 -17.18 18.91 -16.14
CA MET A 416 -15.72 18.98 -16.05
C MET A 416 -15.11 17.69 -15.46
N LEU A 417 -15.71 17.12 -14.41
CA LEU A 417 -15.26 15.85 -13.80
C LEU A 417 -15.44 14.66 -14.74
N LYS A 418 -16.53 14.63 -15.51
CA LYS A 418 -16.92 13.46 -16.31
C LYS A 418 -16.31 13.44 -17.70
N ASP A 419 -16.34 14.58 -18.39
CA ASP A 419 -16.10 14.65 -19.83
C ASP A 419 -14.78 15.38 -20.20
N TYR A 420 -14.10 16.00 -19.23
CA TYR A 420 -12.86 16.77 -19.46
C TYR A 420 -11.68 16.40 -18.55
N HIS A 421 -11.76 15.27 -17.85
CA HIS A 421 -10.68 14.75 -16.99
C HIS A 421 -10.13 15.76 -15.98
N VAL A 422 -11.01 16.61 -15.43
CA VAL A 422 -10.68 17.43 -14.26
C VAL A 422 -10.63 16.51 -13.05
N PHE A 423 -9.46 16.40 -12.43
CA PHE A 423 -9.18 15.46 -11.35
C PHE A 423 -9.97 15.79 -10.08
N SER A 424 -10.21 17.08 -9.83
CA SER A 424 -11.13 17.51 -8.78
C SER A 424 -11.80 18.83 -9.15
N ALA A 425 -13.12 18.89 -8.98
CA ALA A 425 -13.88 20.14 -9.06
C ALA A 425 -14.74 20.30 -7.80
N LYS A 426 -14.48 21.35 -7.01
CA LYS A 426 -15.32 21.74 -5.87
C LYS A 426 -16.17 22.95 -6.26
N SER A 427 -17.44 22.98 -5.84
CA SER A 427 -18.33 24.13 -6.06
C SER A 427 -18.79 24.62 -4.70
N GLU A 428 -18.44 25.84 -4.34
CA GLU A 428 -18.64 26.38 -2.99
C GLU A 428 -19.02 27.87 -3.06
N LYS A 429 -19.79 28.31 -2.07
CA LYS A 429 -20.01 29.74 -1.82
C LYS A 429 -18.75 30.36 -1.22
N LEU A 430 -18.43 31.60 -1.58
CA LEU A 430 -17.31 32.33 -0.97
C LEU A 430 -17.53 32.47 0.55
N THR A 431 -16.68 31.82 1.33
CA THR A 431 -16.63 31.89 2.80
C THR A 431 -15.18 31.81 3.27
N ARG A 432 -14.91 32.08 4.57
CA ARG A 432 -13.58 31.83 5.15
C ARG A 432 -13.10 30.37 4.93
N LYS A 433 -14.01 29.39 4.87
CA LYS A 433 -13.67 27.99 4.58
C LYS A 433 -13.15 27.76 3.15
N SER A 434 -13.51 28.62 2.21
CA SER A 434 -12.96 28.58 0.84
C SER A 434 -11.45 28.86 0.82
N MET A 435 -10.94 29.60 1.82
CA MET A 435 -9.52 29.91 1.97
C MET A 435 -8.72 28.68 2.44
N ASP A 436 -9.27 27.87 3.35
CA ASP A 436 -8.67 26.61 3.79
C ASP A 436 -8.57 25.60 2.63
N ILE A 437 -9.54 25.62 1.72
CA ILE A 437 -9.57 24.75 0.53
C ILE A 437 -8.42 25.08 -0.42
N VAL A 438 -8.11 26.36 -0.63
CA VAL A 438 -6.97 26.83 -1.45
C VAL A 438 -5.64 26.48 -0.79
N ASN A 439 -5.59 26.47 0.55
CA ASN A 439 -4.37 26.16 1.31
C ASN A 439 -4.10 24.64 1.42
N GLY A 440 -5.15 23.79 1.37
CA GLY A 440 -5.06 22.35 1.61
C GLY A 440 -5.22 21.42 0.40
N ASN A 441 -5.44 21.93 -0.82
CA ASN A 441 -5.62 21.09 -2.02
C ASN A 441 -4.74 21.58 -3.18
N LEU A 442 -4.38 20.68 -4.10
CA LEU A 442 -3.68 20.95 -5.36
C LEU A 442 -4.56 21.74 -6.36
N ILE A 443 -5.14 22.89 -5.98
CA ILE A 443 -5.95 23.69 -6.91
C ILE A 443 -5.00 24.44 -7.85
N ASN A 444 -5.23 24.33 -9.16
CA ASN A 444 -4.47 25.05 -10.19
C ASN A 444 -5.35 25.95 -11.08
N ALA A 445 -6.66 25.95 -10.87
CA ALA A 445 -7.57 26.95 -11.45
C ALA A 445 -8.71 27.31 -10.49
N ILE A 446 -9.02 28.61 -10.39
CA ILE A 446 -10.17 29.11 -9.66
C ILE A 446 -11.11 29.79 -10.66
N VAL A 447 -12.29 29.21 -10.86
CA VAL A 447 -13.32 29.69 -11.78
C VAL A 447 -14.40 30.41 -10.99
N ILE A 448 -14.62 31.68 -11.28
CA ILE A 448 -15.51 32.59 -10.55
C ILE A 448 -16.63 33.01 -11.48
N ASN A 449 -17.87 32.80 -11.08
CA ASN A 449 -19.02 33.26 -11.86
C ASN A 449 -19.18 34.78 -11.72
N GLN A 450 -19.58 35.50 -12.79
CA GLN A 450 -19.68 36.96 -12.78
C GLN A 450 -20.57 37.52 -11.66
N HIS A 451 -21.65 36.81 -11.30
CA HIS A 451 -22.55 37.22 -10.22
C HIS A 451 -21.90 37.17 -8.83
N GLU A 452 -20.74 36.53 -8.71
CA GLU A 452 -19.95 36.42 -7.48
C GLU A 452 -18.72 37.34 -7.48
N VAL A 453 -18.58 38.26 -8.45
CA VAL A 453 -17.48 39.24 -8.45
C VAL A 453 -17.83 40.36 -7.47
N THR A 454 -17.27 40.27 -6.26
CA THR A 454 -17.43 41.20 -5.14
C THR A 454 -16.06 41.64 -4.61
N GLU A 455 -16.02 42.62 -3.70
CA GLU A 455 -14.80 42.99 -2.96
C GLU A 455 -14.15 41.79 -2.27
N ASP A 456 -14.96 40.95 -1.60
CA ASP A 456 -14.49 39.75 -0.92
C ASP A 456 -13.80 38.75 -1.88
N THR A 457 -14.29 38.64 -3.12
CA THR A 457 -13.74 37.71 -4.13
C THR A 457 -12.39 38.20 -4.66
N VAL A 458 -12.23 39.51 -4.79
CA VAL A 458 -10.95 40.11 -5.20
C VAL A 458 -9.93 40.02 -4.07
N GLU A 459 -10.34 40.28 -2.82
CA GLU A 459 -9.50 40.05 -1.64
C GLU A 459 -9.03 38.59 -1.54
N LEU A 460 -9.91 37.62 -1.84
CA LEU A 460 -9.53 36.20 -1.90
C LEU A 460 -8.43 35.95 -2.92
N CYS A 461 -8.54 36.48 -4.14
CA CYS A 461 -7.54 36.30 -5.18
C CYS A 461 -6.18 36.91 -4.79
N ILE A 462 -6.20 38.12 -4.20
CA ILE A 462 -5.00 38.81 -3.71
C ILE A 462 -4.36 38.00 -2.57
N TYR A 463 -5.17 37.54 -1.62
CA TYR A 463 -4.72 36.74 -0.50
C TYR A 463 -4.14 35.39 -0.97
N ALA A 464 -4.80 34.69 -1.88
CA ALA A 464 -4.31 33.44 -2.46
C ALA A 464 -2.94 33.63 -3.15
N ARG A 465 -2.77 34.73 -3.91
CA ARG A 465 -1.45 35.10 -4.49
C ARG A 465 -0.40 35.37 -3.41
N SER A 466 -0.76 36.05 -2.32
CA SER A 466 0.17 36.31 -1.20
C SER A 466 0.65 35.03 -0.50
N LEU A 467 -0.17 33.96 -0.54
CA LEU A 467 0.17 32.62 -0.05
C LEU A 467 0.91 31.76 -1.08
N GLY A 468 1.27 32.32 -2.25
CA GLY A 468 2.03 31.62 -3.27
C GLY A 468 1.20 30.77 -4.25
N PHE A 469 -0.12 30.97 -4.33
CA PHE A 469 -0.95 30.31 -5.36
C PHE A 469 -0.45 30.69 -6.77
N LYS A 470 -0.07 29.70 -7.58
CA LYS A 470 0.44 29.88 -8.97
C LYS A 470 -0.59 29.56 -10.06
N GLY A 471 -1.82 29.17 -9.71
CA GLY A 471 -2.86 28.78 -10.67
C GLY A 471 -3.54 29.94 -11.40
N GLU A 472 -4.47 29.62 -12.31
CA GLU A 472 -5.20 30.61 -13.11
C GLU A 472 -6.50 31.07 -12.41
N PHE A 473 -6.76 32.38 -12.42
CA PHE A 473 -8.07 32.94 -12.02
C PHE A 473 -8.91 33.18 -13.26
N ILE A 474 -10.09 32.56 -13.35
CA ILE A 474 -10.98 32.63 -14.52
C ILE A 474 -12.31 33.21 -14.10
N PHE A 475 -12.65 34.38 -14.62
CA PHE A 475 -13.92 35.04 -14.39
C PHE A 475 -14.88 34.76 -15.56
N LEU A 476 -15.99 34.08 -15.27
CA LEU A 476 -17.01 33.69 -16.24
C LEU A 476 -18.10 34.74 -16.37
N ALA A 477 -18.11 35.41 -17.51
CA ALA A 477 -19.03 36.48 -17.85
C ALA A 477 -20.22 36.00 -18.68
N GLU A 478 -21.39 36.58 -18.46
CA GLU A 478 -22.55 36.41 -19.34
C GLU A 478 -22.35 37.15 -20.67
N PHE A 479 -23.16 36.81 -21.68
CA PHE A 479 -23.06 37.41 -23.02
C PHE A 479 -23.15 38.94 -22.96
N ASN A 480 -22.20 39.65 -23.59
CA ASN A 480 -22.02 41.13 -23.58
C ASN A 480 -21.63 41.77 -22.24
N ALA A 481 -21.24 41.01 -21.23
CA ALA A 481 -20.73 41.58 -19.99
C ALA A 481 -19.32 42.17 -20.16
N GLN A 482 -19.14 43.41 -19.69
CA GLN A 482 -17.84 44.06 -19.59
C GLN A 482 -17.15 43.68 -18.27
N CYS A 483 -15.82 43.62 -18.29
CA CYS A 483 -15.02 43.40 -17.09
C CYS A 483 -15.23 44.56 -16.09
N PRO A 484 -15.59 44.30 -14.82
CA PRO A 484 -15.72 45.35 -13.82
C PRO A 484 -14.41 46.12 -13.62
N GLU A 485 -14.47 47.46 -13.50
CA GLU A 485 -13.30 48.32 -13.26
C GLU A 485 -12.56 47.96 -11.96
N MET A 486 -13.30 47.47 -10.96
CA MET A 486 -12.72 47.04 -9.69
C MET A 486 -11.77 45.84 -9.87
N LEU A 487 -12.10 44.92 -10.79
CA LEU A 487 -11.28 43.76 -11.07
C LEU A 487 -9.98 44.17 -11.77
N SER A 488 -10.08 45.03 -12.79
CA SER A 488 -8.94 45.48 -13.58
C SER A 488 -8.03 46.46 -12.84
N SER A 489 -8.51 47.12 -11.78
CA SER A 489 -7.71 48.02 -10.95
C SER A 489 -6.99 47.32 -9.79
N GLN A 490 -7.46 46.15 -9.35
CA GLN A 490 -6.94 45.46 -8.15
C GLN A 490 -6.24 44.12 -8.45
N LEU A 491 -6.52 43.46 -9.57
CA LEU A 491 -5.87 42.21 -9.98
C LEU A 491 -5.08 42.40 -11.28
N THR A 492 -3.82 41.96 -11.27
CA THR A 492 -2.92 42.06 -12.43
C THR A 492 -2.91 40.81 -13.30
N GLU A 493 -3.27 39.65 -12.75
CA GLU A 493 -3.20 38.35 -13.44
C GLU A 493 -4.53 37.59 -13.30
N TYR A 494 -5.34 37.64 -14.34
CA TYR A 494 -6.61 36.90 -14.43
C TYR A 494 -7.04 36.72 -15.89
N ARG A 495 -7.98 35.81 -16.12
CA ARG A 495 -8.63 35.58 -17.42
C ARG A 495 -10.11 35.94 -17.34
N TRP A 496 -10.57 36.76 -18.27
CA TRP A 496 -12.00 37.08 -18.44
C TRP A 496 -12.57 36.26 -19.60
N LEU A 497 -13.50 35.35 -19.33
CA LEU A 497 -14.09 34.46 -20.33
C LEU A 497 -15.61 34.67 -20.41
N VAL A 498 -16.10 34.98 -21.61
CA VAL A 498 -17.54 35.01 -21.88
C VAL A 498 -18.04 33.58 -22.09
N LYS A 499 -19.12 33.20 -21.39
CA LYS A 499 -19.81 31.92 -21.52
C LYS A 499 -20.31 31.70 -22.95
N GLU A 500 -20.23 30.46 -23.40
CA GLU A 500 -20.70 30.05 -24.73
C GLU A 500 -22.18 29.65 -24.71
N LYS A 501 -22.76 29.43 -25.89
CA LYS A 501 -24.18 29.07 -26.03
C LYS A 501 -24.55 27.78 -25.30
N THR A 502 -23.60 26.86 -25.15
CA THR A 502 -23.78 25.62 -24.40
C THR A 502 -22.79 25.52 -23.24
N LEU A 503 -23.21 24.76 -22.22
CA LEU A 503 -22.36 24.46 -21.05
C LEU A 503 -21.12 23.66 -21.44
N ASN A 504 -21.24 22.79 -22.45
CA ASN A 504 -20.14 21.96 -22.97
C ASN A 504 -19.05 22.82 -23.64
N GLU A 505 -19.47 23.75 -24.50
CA GLU A 505 -18.54 24.71 -25.13
C GLU A 505 -17.88 25.60 -24.09
N THR A 506 -18.63 26.03 -23.07
CA THR A 506 -18.10 26.84 -21.95
C THR A 506 -17.05 26.07 -21.16
N ALA A 507 -17.31 24.81 -20.80
CA ALA A 507 -16.36 23.96 -20.10
C ALA A 507 -15.10 23.69 -20.92
N SER A 508 -15.25 23.35 -22.21
CA SER A 508 -14.14 23.18 -23.15
C SER A 508 -13.27 24.44 -23.21
N LYS A 509 -13.88 25.63 -23.29
CA LYS A 509 -13.17 26.91 -23.32
C LYS A 509 -12.39 27.19 -22.04
N ILE A 510 -12.97 26.87 -20.88
CA ILE A 510 -12.29 26.98 -19.58
C ILE A 510 -11.06 26.08 -19.56
N VAL A 511 -11.24 24.79 -19.86
CA VAL A 511 -10.16 23.79 -19.84
C VAL A 511 -9.04 24.17 -20.82
N ASN A 512 -9.39 24.55 -22.05
CA ASN A 512 -8.41 25.00 -23.04
C ASN A 512 -7.65 26.24 -22.59
N THR A 513 -8.33 27.20 -21.96
CA THR A 513 -7.67 28.41 -21.43
C THR A 513 -6.62 28.05 -20.38
N ILE A 514 -6.92 27.08 -19.51
CA ILE A 514 -6.01 26.66 -18.44
C ILE A 514 -4.81 25.88 -19.02
N LEU A 515 -5.06 25.02 -20.01
CA LEU A 515 -4.01 24.21 -20.63
C LEU A 515 -3.09 24.99 -21.58
N HIS A 516 -3.55 26.11 -22.15
CA HIS A 516 -2.82 26.86 -23.19
C HIS A 516 -2.27 28.22 -22.70
N GLY A 517 -2.13 28.42 -21.39
CA GLY A 517 -1.45 29.58 -20.82
C GLY A 517 -0.01 29.70 -21.33
N GLU A 518 0.23 30.70 -22.19
CA GLU A 518 1.50 31.09 -22.82
C GLU A 518 2.60 30.01 -22.98
N ASN A 519 2.57 29.36 -24.14
CA ASN A 519 3.75 28.86 -24.88
C ASN A 519 4.60 27.75 -24.22
N ARG A 520 4.05 26.55 -24.05
CA ARG A 520 4.84 25.31 -23.92
C ARG A 520 4.24 24.18 -24.77
N TYR A 521 5.06 23.68 -25.71
CA TYR A 521 4.85 22.56 -26.64
C TYR A 521 4.02 22.82 -27.91
N ALA A 522 4.66 23.49 -28.89
CA ALA A 522 4.28 23.38 -30.31
C ALA A 522 4.92 22.11 -30.92
N ILE A 523 4.19 21.50 -31.86
CA ILE A 523 4.33 20.13 -32.38
C ILE A 523 5.41 20.01 -33.47
N ASP A 524 6.15 18.90 -33.45
CA ASP A 524 6.97 18.43 -34.57
C ASP A 524 6.08 17.78 -35.66
N SER A 525 6.06 18.36 -36.85
CA SER A 525 5.31 17.91 -38.03
C SER A 525 5.74 16.54 -38.58
N SER A 526 6.75 15.88 -38.00
CA SER A 526 7.31 14.60 -38.47
C SER A 526 6.50 13.34 -38.09
N VAL A 527 5.55 13.44 -37.15
CA VAL A 527 4.78 12.28 -36.64
C VAL A 527 3.60 11.91 -37.55
N GLN A 528 3.02 12.89 -38.24
CA GLN A 528 1.83 12.68 -39.08
C GLN A 528 2.09 11.69 -40.23
N GLU A 529 3.29 11.66 -40.81
CA GLU A 529 3.62 10.78 -41.94
C GLU A 529 3.78 9.29 -41.55
N LYS A 530 3.92 8.95 -40.27
CA LYS A 530 4.20 7.58 -39.79
C LYS A 530 2.94 6.73 -39.54
N LEU A 531 1.77 7.37 -39.39
CA LEU A 531 0.52 6.69 -39.06
C LEU A 531 -0.32 6.41 -40.32
N SER A 532 -0.83 5.18 -40.44
CA SER A 532 -1.83 4.84 -41.47
C SER A 532 -3.16 5.53 -41.20
N LYS A 533 -4.03 5.63 -42.22
CA LYS A 533 -5.36 6.27 -42.08
C LYS A 533 -6.19 5.73 -40.92
N ARG A 534 -6.14 4.41 -40.67
CA ARG A 534 -6.85 3.79 -39.53
C ARG A 534 -6.19 4.09 -38.19
N GLU A 535 -4.86 4.10 -38.12
CA GLU A 535 -4.13 4.47 -36.90
C GLU A 535 -4.33 5.95 -36.54
N ARG A 536 -4.41 6.84 -37.54
CA ARG A 536 -4.73 8.26 -37.32
C ARG A 536 -6.12 8.44 -36.73
N PHE A 537 -7.12 7.73 -37.27
CA PHE A 537 -8.47 7.77 -36.73
C PHE A 537 -8.53 7.25 -35.28
N VAL A 538 -7.87 6.12 -35.00
CA VAL A 538 -7.77 5.61 -33.62
C VAL A 538 -7.04 6.60 -32.72
N ALA A 539 -5.94 7.20 -33.17
CA ALA A 539 -5.21 8.22 -32.42
C ALA A 539 -6.09 9.44 -32.10
N ASP A 540 -6.83 9.95 -33.09
CA ASP A 540 -7.77 11.06 -32.92
C ASP A 540 -8.90 10.72 -31.94
N CYS A 541 -9.48 9.52 -32.03
CA CYS A 541 -10.48 9.08 -31.05
C CYS A 541 -9.88 8.91 -29.65
N LEU A 542 -8.64 8.42 -29.52
CA LEU A 542 -7.94 8.32 -28.24
C LEU A 542 -7.62 9.70 -27.65
N ILE A 543 -7.22 10.66 -28.49
CA ILE A 543 -6.98 12.06 -28.11
C ILE A 543 -8.29 12.73 -27.66
N LYS A 544 -9.41 12.37 -28.29
CA LYS A 544 -10.76 12.78 -27.91
C LYS A 544 -11.30 12.02 -26.69
N GLY A 545 -10.52 11.14 -26.07
CA GLY A 545 -10.87 10.42 -24.85
C GLY A 545 -11.86 9.26 -25.04
N LEU A 546 -12.07 8.77 -26.27
CA LEU A 546 -12.97 7.64 -26.51
C LEU A 546 -12.37 6.33 -25.96
N SER A 547 -13.22 5.54 -25.29
CA SER A 547 -12.86 4.20 -24.81
C SER A 547 -12.69 3.21 -25.96
N ASN A 548 -11.95 2.12 -25.71
CA ASN A 548 -11.80 1.03 -26.69
C ASN A 548 -13.14 0.47 -27.19
N LYS A 549 -14.18 0.48 -26.34
CA LYS A 549 -15.54 0.06 -26.69
C LYS A 549 -16.22 1.03 -27.66
N GLN A 550 -16.05 2.34 -27.47
CA GLN A 550 -16.61 3.36 -28.36
C GLN A 550 -15.90 3.36 -29.72
N ILE A 551 -14.58 3.30 -29.72
CA ILE A 551 -13.78 3.23 -30.95
C ILE A 551 -14.09 1.95 -31.75
N ALA A 552 -14.25 0.82 -31.05
CA ALA A 552 -14.66 -0.46 -31.65
C ALA A 552 -16.01 -0.34 -32.36
N SER A 553 -16.97 0.37 -31.76
CA SER A 553 -18.29 0.61 -32.33
C SER A 553 -18.25 1.57 -33.54
N GLU A 554 -17.38 2.57 -33.54
CA GLU A 554 -17.26 3.51 -34.66
C GLU A 554 -16.56 2.90 -35.88
N LEU A 555 -15.60 2.01 -35.64
CA LEU A 555 -14.81 1.36 -36.68
C LEU A 555 -15.33 -0.01 -37.14
N ASP A 556 -16.40 -0.52 -36.52
CA ASP A 556 -16.94 -1.86 -36.72
C ASP A 556 -15.86 -2.96 -36.58
N ILE A 557 -15.11 -2.90 -35.47
CA ILE A 557 -14.03 -3.85 -35.14
C ILE A 557 -14.09 -4.31 -33.68
N SER A 558 -13.34 -5.35 -33.32
CA SER A 558 -13.27 -5.80 -31.92
C SER A 558 -12.46 -4.84 -31.03
N GLN A 559 -12.78 -4.78 -29.72
CA GLN A 559 -11.99 -4.01 -28.73
C GLN A 559 -10.53 -4.49 -28.63
N LYS A 560 -10.27 -5.78 -28.89
CA LYS A 560 -8.93 -6.35 -28.97
C LYS A 560 -8.16 -5.76 -30.16
N THR A 561 -8.83 -5.58 -31.30
CA THR A 561 -8.26 -4.92 -32.49
C THR A 561 -7.95 -3.45 -32.22
N VAL A 562 -8.83 -2.73 -31.50
CA VAL A 562 -8.57 -1.35 -31.08
C VAL A 562 -7.34 -1.27 -30.17
N SER A 563 -7.19 -2.21 -29.24
CA SER A 563 -6.01 -2.28 -28.36
C SER A 563 -4.72 -2.46 -29.16
N THR A 564 -4.72 -3.30 -30.19
CA THR A 564 -3.58 -3.45 -31.11
C THR A 564 -3.26 -2.15 -31.86
N TYR A 565 -4.28 -1.42 -32.31
CA TYR A 565 -4.07 -0.10 -32.95
C TYR A 565 -3.53 0.93 -31.96
N LYS A 566 -4.05 0.96 -30.73
CA LYS A 566 -3.55 1.82 -29.64
C LYS A 566 -2.07 1.58 -29.40
N THR A 567 -1.63 0.34 -29.22
CA THR A 567 -0.21 0.01 -29.02
C THR A 567 0.64 0.48 -30.20
N ARG A 568 0.20 0.24 -31.44
CA ARG A 568 0.93 0.70 -32.64
C ARG A 568 1.02 2.22 -32.75
N VAL A 569 -0.04 2.93 -32.42
CA VAL A 569 -0.05 4.41 -32.38
C VAL A 569 0.98 4.90 -31.37
N LEU A 570 0.95 4.40 -30.14
CA LEU A 570 1.89 4.79 -29.09
C LEU A 570 3.35 4.51 -29.50
N THR A 571 3.63 3.32 -30.01
CA THR A 571 4.98 2.94 -30.49
C THR A 571 5.45 3.82 -31.64
N LYS A 572 4.60 4.12 -32.63
CA LYS A 572 4.98 4.95 -33.80
C LYS A 572 5.14 6.43 -33.46
N CYS A 573 4.41 6.92 -32.47
CA CYS A 573 4.51 8.26 -31.93
C CYS A 573 5.64 8.39 -30.89
N GLY A 574 6.30 7.29 -30.50
CA GLY A 574 7.40 7.31 -29.53
C GLY A 574 6.96 7.63 -28.10
N VAL A 575 5.69 7.37 -27.78
CA VAL A 575 5.08 7.70 -26.49
C VAL A 575 4.69 6.43 -25.73
N LYS A 576 4.73 6.48 -24.40
CA LYS A 576 4.44 5.34 -23.52
C LYS A 576 2.97 5.27 -23.10
N SER A 577 2.24 6.37 -23.19
CA SER A 577 0.84 6.46 -22.73
C SER A 577 -0.03 7.32 -23.65
N ILE A 578 -1.36 7.17 -23.54
CA ILE A 578 -2.32 8.06 -24.23
C ILE A 578 -2.15 9.51 -23.74
N ILE A 579 -1.75 9.71 -22.49
CA ILE A 579 -1.53 11.03 -21.90
C ILE A 579 -0.38 11.75 -22.62
N GLU A 580 0.68 11.03 -22.98
CA GLU A 580 1.74 11.58 -23.81
C GLU A 580 1.28 11.83 -25.25
N LEU A 581 0.36 11.03 -25.79
CA LEU A 581 -0.25 11.23 -27.11
C LEU A 581 -1.07 12.54 -27.18
N LEU A 582 -1.69 12.96 -26.07
CA LEU A 582 -2.46 14.23 -25.98
C LEU A 582 -1.59 15.49 -26.18
N LYS A 583 -0.26 15.37 -26.01
CA LYS A 583 0.69 16.47 -26.21
C LYS A 583 0.86 16.85 -27.69
N PHE A 584 0.29 16.08 -28.62
CA PHE A 584 0.39 16.27 -30.08
C PHE A 584 -0.91 16.85 -30.68
N ASN A 585 -1.36 18.05 -30.27
CA ASN A 585 -2.67 18.56 -30.70
C ASN A 585 -2.68 19.46 -31.97
N LYS A 586 -2.65 18.79 -33.13
CA LYS A 586 -3.33 19.08 -34.42
C LYS A 586 -2.89 17.99 -35.39
N ILE A 587 -3.61 16.87 -35.43
CA ILE A 587 -3.56 15.94 -36.55
C ILE A 587 -4.68 16.38 -37.50
N GLU A 588 -4.42 17.42 -38.31
CA GLU A 588 -5.32 17.76 -39.43
C GLU A 588 -5.20 16.74 -40.58
#